data_AF-A0A923SA32-F1
#
_entry.id   AF-A0A923SA32-F1
#
_cell.length_a   1.000
_cell.length_b   1.000
_cell.length_c   1.000
_cell.angle_alpha   90.00
_cell.angle_beta   90.00
_cell.angle_gamma   90.00
#
_symmetry.space_group_name_H-M   'P 1'
#
loop_
_entity.id
_entity.type
_entity.pdbx_description
1 polymer ?
#
loop_
_entity_poly.entity_id
_entity_poly.type
_entity_poly.pdbx_seq_one_letter_code
_entity_poly.pdbx_strand_id
1 'polypeptide(L)'
;MTERLLAALTDNGKWLEGFTRLGYESTFREYCGRFTPDYLAAVREAGESGLPALADSLLDALEAQWKQARFWNRTTVRGETKQVVVGYLTPMLMADQELRPFAGVLRDCWNLRWPKDVYHAAGYERICKGFKLRILGFEVPEKKKEAPLDDEI
;
A
#
# COMPACT_ATOMS: atom_id res chain seq x y z
N MET A 1 -1.38 -17.37 -10.93
CA MET A 1 -1.93 -16.53 -9.85
C MET A 1 -0.95 -15.45 -9.42
N THR A 2 0.22 -15.83 -8.90
CA THR A 2 1.20 -14.90 -8.30
C THR A 2 1.68 -13.78 -9.22
N GLU A 3 1.84 -14.02 -10.53
CA GLU A 3 2.27 -12.99 -11.49
C GLU A 3 1.29 -11.81 -11.58
N ARG A 4 -0.03 -12.06 -11.49
CA ARG A 4 -1.04 -10.99 -11.51
C ARG A 4 -0.98 -10.14 -10.25
N LEU A 5 -0.78 -10.78 -9.09
CA LEU A 5 -0.61 -10.08 -7.81
C LEU A 5 0.70 -9.29 -7.78
N LEU A 6 1.78 -9.88 -8.31
CA LEU A 6 3.09 -9.27 -8.39
C LEU A 6 3.09 -8.02 -9.27
N ALA A 7 2.25 -7.97 -10.32
CA ALA A 7 2.09 -6.78 -11.16
C ALA A 7 1.70 -5.51 -10.39
N ALA A 8 1.08 -5.66 -9.21
CA ALA A 8 0.76 -4.55 -8.32
C ALA A 8 2.01 -3.91 -7.66
N LEU A 9 3.18 -4.55 -7.78
CA LEU A 9 4.44 -4.20 -7.12
C LEU A 9 5.62 -4.00 -8.10
N THR A 10 5.42 -4.24 -9.40
CA THR A 10 6.50 -4.23 -10.41
C THR A 10 6.58 -2.93 -11.22
N ASP A 11 5.45 -2.28 -11.49
CA ASP A 11 5.36 -1.04 -12.28
C ASP A 11 5.19 0.17 -11.35
N ASN A 12 6.21 0.40 -10.51
CA ASN A 12 6.11 1.33 -9.38
C ASN A 12 6.08 2.81 -9.81
N GLY A 13 6.70 3.15 -10.95
CA GLY A 13 6.92 4.55 -11.36
C GLY A 13 5.63 5.37 -11.39
N LYS A 14 4.59 4.84 -12.06
CA LYS A 14 3.27 5.48 -12.14
C LYS A 14 2.65 5.75 -10.76
N TRP A 15 2.71 4.77 -9.87
CA TRP A 15 2.08 4.88 -8.54
C TRP A 15 2.84 5.86 -7.65
N LEU A 16 4.17 5.85 -7.72
CA LEU A 16 5.01 6.74 -6.94
C LEU A 16 4.93 8.20 -7.42
N GLU A 17 4.81 8.43 -8.73
CA GLU A 17 4.53 9.77 -9.29
C GLU A 17 3.21 10.34 -8.77
N GLY A 18 2.19 9.49 -8.64
CA GLY A 18 0.89 9.86 -8.07
C GLY A 18 0.87 10.01 -6.56
N PHE A 19 1.94 9.59 -5.84
CA PHE A 19 2.01 9.64 -4.38
C PHE A 19 2.30 11.06 -3.85
N THR A 20 1.38 11.96 -4.17
CA THR A 20 1.42 13.38 -3.78
C THR A 20 0.08 13.75 -3.14
N ARG A 21 0.05 14.85 -2.38
CA ARG A 21 -1.18 15.32 -1.73
C ARG A 21 -2.37 15.47 -2.71
N LEU A 22 -2.10 15.92 -3.94
CA LEU A 22 -3.13 16.17 -4.94
C LEU A 22 -3.42 14.93 -5.81
N GLY A 23 -2.41 14.11 -6.07
CA GLY A 23 -2.54 12.92 -6.93
C GLY A 23 -3.06 11.69 -6.20
N TYR A 24 -2.74 11.55 -4.91
CA TYR A 24 -2.84 10.28 -4.20
C TYR A 24 -4.25 9.70 -4.19
N GLU A 25 -5.29 10.51 -3.97
CA GLU A 25 -6.67 10.01 -3.99
C GLU A 25 -7.02 9.39 -5.36
N SER A 26 -6.73 10.11 -6.44
CA SER A 26 -7.05 9.66 -7.80
C SER A 26 -6.26 8.41 -8.19
N THR A 27 -4.96 8.41 -7.87
CA THR A 27 -4.05 7.29 -8.14
C THR A 27 -4.40 6.08 -7.28
N PHE A 28 -4.79 6.28 -6.02
CA PHE A 28 -5.21 5.20 -5.13
C PHE A 28 -6.50 4.56 -5.61
N ARG A 29 -7.49 5.35 -6.05
CA ARG A 29 -8.73 4.84 -6.64
C ARG A 29 -8.44 4.00 -7.89
N GLU A 30 -7.55 4.47 -8.76
CA GLU A 30 -7.13 3.72 -9.94
C GLU A 30 -6.42 2.41 -9.55
N TYR A 31 -5.52 2.46 -8.56
CA TYR A 31 -4.82 1.29 -8.05
C TYR A 31 -5.79 0.22 -7.55
N CYS A 32 -6.75 0.61 -6.70
CA CYS A 32 -7.80 -0.29 -6.20
C CYS A 32 -8.61 -0.90 -7.35
N GLY A 33 -9.06 -0.07 -8.30
CA GLY A 33 -9.83 -0.55 -9.45
C GLY A 33 -9.08 -1.59 -10.29
N ARG A 34 -7.75 -1.47 -10.37
CA ARG A 34 -6.90 -2.40 -11.14
C ARG A 34 -6.60 -3.71 -10.40
N PHE A 35 -6.33 -3.66 -9.09
CA PHE A 35 -5.73 -4.80 -8.39
C PHE A 35 -6.63 -5.47 -7.36
N THR A 36 -7.64 -4.78 -6.81
CA THR A 36 -8.57 -5.39 -5.83
C THR A 36 -9.19 -6.70 -6.32
N PRO A 37 -9.65 -6.83 -7.59
CA PRO A 37 -10.27 -8.07 -8.06
C PRO A 37 -9.33 -9.28 -8.04
N ASP A 38 -8.06 -9.10 -8.43
CA ASP A 38 -7.08 -10.19 -8.45
C ASP A 38 -6.73 -10.64 -7.03
N TYR A 39 -6.56 -9.70 -6.09
CA TYR A 39 -6.30 -10.03 -4.68
C TYR A 39 -7.50 -10.71 -4.02
N LEU A 40 -8.73 -10.28 -4.32
CA LEU A 40 -9.95 -10.94 -3.82
C LEU A 40 -10.06 -12.37 -4.32
N ALA A 41 -9.83 -12.59 -5.62
CA ALA A 41 -9.85 -13.94 -6.19
C ALA A 41 -8.80 -14.83 -5.52
N ALA A 42 -7.58 -14.34 -5.33
CA ALA A 42 -6.50 -15.10 -4.70
C ALA A 42 -6.77 -15.43 -3.22
N VAL A 43 -7.27 -14.47 -2.44
CA VAL A 43 -7.63 -14.68 -1.03
C VAL A 43 -8.77 -15.68 -0.89
N ARG A 44 -9.79 -15.60 -1.74
CA ARG A 44 -10.91 -16.55 -1.75
C ARG A 44 -10.47 -17.96 -2.15
N GLU A 45 -9.61 -18.08 -3.15
CA GLU A 45 -9.06 -19.38 -3.58
C GLU A 45 -8.17 -20.01 -2.50
N ALA A 46 -7.34 -19.20 -1.85
CA ALA A 46 -6.47 -19.67 -0.76
C ALA A 46 -7.27 -20.10 0.48
N GLY A 47 -8.39 -19.44 0.75
CA GLY A 47 -9.13 -19.58 2.00
C GLY A 47 -8.32 -19.09 3.22
N GLU A 48 -8.93 -19.13 4.41
CA GLU A 48 -8.31 -18.59 5.63
C GLU A 48 -6.99 -19.27 6.00
N SER A 49 -6.90 -20.59 5.87
CA SER A 49 -5.69 -21.35 6.18
C SER A 49 -4.58 -21.18 5.13
N GLY A 50 -4.92 -20.75 3.91
CA GLY A 50 -3.98 -20.58 2.81
C GLY A 50 -3.31 -19.19 2.76
N LEU A 51 -3.76 -18.23 3.56
CA LEU A 51 -3.23 -16.86 3.54
C LEU A 51 -1.71 -16.77 3.79
N PRO A 52 -1.12 -17.53 4.75
CA PRO A 52 0.33 -17.49 4.95
C PRO A 52 1.10 -17.98 3.73
N ALA A 53 0.65 -19.07 3.11
CA ALA A 53 1.29 -19.63 1.91
C ALA A 53 1.17 -18.68 0.70
N LEU A 54 0.03 -18.00 0.57
CA LEU A 54 -0.18 -16.96 -0.45
C LEU A 54 0.78 -15.78 -0.23
N ALA A 55 0.93 -15.32 1.01
CA ALA A 55 1.85 -14.24 1.36
C ALA A 55 3.30 -14.64 1.07
N ASP A 56 3.73 -15.82 1.52
CA ASP A 56 5.08 -16.31 1.27
C ASP A 56 5.37 -16.45 -0.23
N SER A 57 4.43 -16.97 -1.02
CA SER A 57 4.57 -17.09 -2.47
C SER A 57 4.72 -15.73 -3.17
N LEU A 58 3.97 -14.71 -2.72
CA LEU A 58 4.09 -13.36 -3.24
C LEU A 58 5.45 -12.74 -2.88
N LEU A 59 5.90 -12.93 -1.64
CA LEU A 59 7.21 -12.42 -1.18
C LEU A 59 8.38 -13.14 -1.85
N ASP A 60 8.26 -14.43 -2.15
CA ASP A 60 9.26 -15.20 -2.92
C ASP A 60 9.40 -14.65 -4.33
N ALA A 61 8.26 -14.41 -5.00
CA ALA A 61 8.24 -13.85 -6.35
C ALA A 61 8.81 -12.43 -6.38
N LEU A 62 8.51 -11.64 -5.36
CA LEU A 62 9.06 -10.29 -5.19
C LEU A 62 10.58 -10.32 -4.99
N GLU A 63 11.09 -11.20 -4.11
CA GLU A 63 12.52 -11.33 -3.88
C GLU A 63 13.26 -11.82 -5.15
N ALA A 64 12.66 -12.74 -5.89
CA ALA A 64 13.19 -13.18 -7.18
C ALA A 64 13.29 -12.01 -8.18
N GLN A 65 12.27 -11.15 -8.25
CA GLN A 65 12.29 -9.96 -9.10
C GLN A 65 13.43 -9.01 -8.70
N TRP A 66 13.62 -8.75 -7.41
CA TRP A 66 14.73 -7.91 -6.94
C TRP A 66 16.09 -8.51 -7.29
N LYS A 67 16.24 -9.83 -7.23
CA LYS A 67 17.47 -10.53 -7.64
C LYS A 67 17.72 -10.40 -9.15
N GLN A 68 16.66 -10.36 -9.97
CA GLN A 68 16.77 -10.16 -11.42
C GLN A 68 17.10 -8.71 -11.80
N ALA A 69 16.75 -7.73 -10.96
CA ALA A 69 17.15 -6.34 -11.18
C ALA A 69 18.68 -6.19 -11.20
N ARG A 70 19.18 -5.32 -12.09
CA ARG A 70 20.61 -4.96 -12.17
C ARG A 70 21.12 -4.58 -10.79
N PHE A 71 22.29 -5.07 -10.41
CA PHE A 71 22.77 -4.96 -9.04
C PHE A 71 22.90 -3.52 -8.53
N TRP A 72 23.18 -2.55 -9.40
CA TRP A 72 23.23 -1.12 -9.08
C TRP A 72 21.85 -0.52 -8.72
N ASN A 73 20.75 -1.15 -9.15
CA ASN A 73 19.37 -0.67 -8.94
C ASN A 73 18.62 -1.43 -7.84
N ARG A 74 19.21 -2.48 -7.26
CA ARG A 74 18.49 -3.39 -6.33
C ARG A 74 17.96 -2.66 -5.09
N THR A 75 18.75 -1.76 -4.51
CA THR A 75 18.33 -0.98 -3.35
C THR A 75 17.17 -0.04 -3.68
N THR A 76 17.23 0.62 -4.84
CA THR A 76 16.18 1.51 -5.33
C THR A 76 14.88 0.75 -5.56
N VAL A 77 14.93 -0.34 -6.33
CA VAL A 77 13.74 -1.17 -6.64
C VAL A 77 13.09 -1.69 -5.36
N ARG A 78 13.88 -2.14 -4.38
CA ARG A 78 13.37 -2.57 -3.08
C ARG A 78 12.69 -1.43 -2.31
N GLY A 79 13.30 -0.25 -2.29
CA GLY A 79 12.73 0.94 -1.65
C GLY A 79 11.42 1.38 -2.30
N GLU A 80 11.37 1.44 -3.62
CA GLU A 80 10.18 1.77 -4.41
C GLU A 80 9.06 0.75 -4.19
N THR A 81 9.40 -0.54 -4.21
CA THR A 81 8.45 -1.62 -3.92
C THR A 81 7.85 -1.43 -2.53
N LYS A 82 8.68 -1.17 -1.51
CA LYS A 82 8.21 -0.93 -0.14
C LYS A 82 7.29 0.28 -0.06
N GLN A 83 7.59 1.36 -0.78
CA GLN A 83 6.71 2.53 -0.84
C GLN A 83 5.35 2.18 -1.45
N VAL A 84 5.29 1.37 -2.51
CA VAL A 84 4.03 0.90 -3.08
C VAL A 84 3.28 -0.04 -2.12
N VAL A 85 3.98 -0.94 -1.43
CA VAL A 85 3.39 -1.82 -0.41
C VAL A 85 2.73 -1.00 0.70
N VAL A 86 3.42 0.00 1.23
CA VAL A 86 2.94 0.82 2.36
C VAL A 86 1.91 1.86 1.92
N GLY A 87 2.12 2.48 0.76
CA GLY A 87 1.32 3.60 0.27
C GLY A 87 0.08 3.18 -0.50
N TYR A 88 0.06 2.00 -1.12
CA TYR A 88 -1.05 1.57 -2.00
C TYR A 88 -1.58 0.19 -1.63
N LEU A 89 -0.73 -0.85 -1.66
CA LEU A 89 -1.20 -2.23 -1.47
C LEU A 89 -1.84 -2.43 -0.10
N THR A 90 -1.14 -2.07 0.97
CA THR A 90 -1.65 -2.28 2.33
C THR A 90 -2.93 -1.48 2.61
N PRO A 91 -3.02 -0.18 2.27
CA PRO A 91 -4.27 0.57 2.37
C PRO A 91 -5.42 -0.05 1.56
N MET A 92 -5.15 -0.56 0.35
CA MET A 92 -6.15 -1.24 -0.48
C MET A 92 -6.67 -2.50 0.21
N LEU A 93 -5.77 -3.36 0.70
CA LEU A 93 -6.14 -4.59 1.41
C LEU A 93 -6.94 -4.29 2.70
N MET A 94 -6.63 -3.19 3.40
CA MET A 94 -7.34 -2.81 4.62
C MET A 94 -8.75 -2.23 4.36
N ALA A 95 -8.98 -1.65 3.18
CA ALA A 95 -10.24 -1.04 2.81
C ALA A 95 -11.36 -2.08 2.59
N ASP A 96 -11.00 -3.29 2.16
CA ASP A 96 -11.92 -4.41 1.95
C ASP A 96 -11.92 -5.38 3.15
N GLN A 97 -13.10 -5.82 3.60
CA GLN A 97 -13.22 -6.69 4.77
C GLN A 97 -12.65 -8.10 4.53
N GLU A 98 -12.79 -8.64 3.31
CA GLU A 98 -12.29 -9.97 2.97
C GLU A 98 -10.76 -9.97 2.80
N LEU A 99 -10.19 -8.84 2.36
CA LEU A 99 -8.73 -8.70 2.19
C LEU A 99 -7.99 -8.31 3.46
N ARG A 100 -8.69 -7.74 4.45
CA ARG A 100 -8.08 -7.21 5.67
C ARG A 100 -7.26 -8.25 6.46
N PRO A 101 -7.69 -9.51 6.61
CA PRO A 101 -6.86 -10.54 7.25
C PRO A 101 -5.53 -10.75 6.51
N PHE A 102 -5.56 -10.76 5.18
CA PHE A 102 -4.36 -10.92 4.36
C PHE A 102 -3.38 -9.75 4.53
N ALA A 103 -3.86 -8.51 4.75
CA ALA A 103 -2.99 -7.37 5.05
C ALA A 103 -2.13 -7.60 6.30
N GLY A 104 -2.71 -8.19 7.35
CA GLY A 104 -1.99 -8.53 8.58
C GLY A 104 -0.95 -9.63 8.36
N VAL A 105 -1.36 -10.72 7.69
CA VAL A 105 -0.48 -11.85 7.38
C VAL A 105 0.70 -11.42 6.50
N LEU A 106 0.44 -10.67 5.42
CA LEU A 106 1.48 -10.17 4.52
C LEU A 106 2.51 -9.29 5.26
N ARG A 107 2.05 -8.44 6.17
CA ARG A 107 2.93 -7.62 7.02
C ARG A 107 3.81 -8.49 7.91
N ASP A 108 3.24 -9.50 8.56
CA ASP A 108 3.96 -10.34 9.50
C ASP A 108 4.99 -11.22 8.79
N CYS A 109 4.62 -11.81 7.65
CA CYS A 109 5.55 -12.53 6.77
C CYS A 109 6.69 -11.63 6.29
N TRP A 110 6.40 -10.39 5.86
CA TRP A 110 7.43 -9.44 5.45
C TRP A 110 8.38 -9.11 6.59
N ASN A 111 7.86 -8.76 7.77
CA ASN A 111 8.65 -8.32 8.91
C ASN A 111 9.52 -9.44 9.48
N LEU A 112 9.03 -10.68 9.43
CA LEU A 112 9.81 -11.87 9.77
C LEU A 112 10.95 -12.09 8.78
N ARG A 113 10.67 -11.95 7.48
CA ARG A 113 11.64 -12.20 6.40
C ARG A 113 12.72 -11.12 6.31
N TRP A 114 12.35 -9.85 6.52
CA TRP A 114 13.27 -8.71 6.46
C TRP A 114 13.21 -7.85 7.74
N PRO A 115 13.77 -8.33 8.86
CA PRO A 115 13.68 -7.64 10.15
C PRO A 115 14.41 -6.29 10.20
N LYS A 116 15.33 -6.04 9.26
CA LYS A 116 16.01 -4.73 9.11
C LYS A 116 15.24 -3.74 8.24
N ASP A 117 14.11 -4.14 7.67
CA ASP A 117 13.34 -3.36 6.71
C ASP A 117 11.82 -3.51 6.93
N VAL A 118 11.43 -3.51 8.21
CA VAL A 118 10.03 -3.69 8.61
C VAL A 118 9.13 -2.58 8.10
N TYR A 119 7.84 -2.88 7.96
CA TYR A 119 6.80 -1.88 7.77
C TYR A 119 5.60 -2.09 8.70
N HIS A 120 4.81 -1.03 8.86
CA HIS A 120 3.57 -1.05 9.62
C HIS A 120 2.38 -0.85 8.68
N ALA A 121 1.31 -1.61 8.92
CA ALA A 121 0.09 -1.45 8.17
C ALA A 121 -0.60 -0.12 8.52
N ALA A 122 -1.03 0.60 7.50
CA ALA A 122 -1.77 1.85 7.62
C ALA A 122 -2.90 1.86 6.58
N GLY A 123 -4.09 2.29 6.98
CA GLY A 123 -5.21 2.49 6.06
C GLY A 123 -5.11 3.80 5.29
N TYR A 124 -5.91 3.92 4.23
CA TYR A 124 -5.94 5.09 3.33
C TYR A 124 -6.04 6.42 4.08
N GLU A 125 -6.99 6.55 5.01
CA GLU A 125 -7.19 7.78 5.77
C GLU A 125 -5.95 8.23 6.56
N ARG A 126 -5.18 7.28 7.09
CA ARG A 126 -3.94 7.57 7.83
C ARG A 126 -2.85 8.06 6.88
N ILE A 127 -2.76 7.49 5.68
CA ILE A 127 -1.82 7.95 4.65
C ILE A 127 -2.19 9.35 4.18
N CYS A 128 -3.47 9.62 3.91
CA CYS A 128 -3.95 10.96 3.52
C CYS A 128 -3.57 12.03 4.55
N LYS A 129 -3.80 11.77 5.84
CA LYS A 129 -3.41 12.68 6.94
C LYS A 129 -1.91 12.89 7.06
N GLY A 130 -1.10 11.97 6.53
CA GLY A 130 0.35 12.04 6.51
C GLY A 130 0.90 13.11 5.55
N PHE A 131 0.14 13.54 4.55
CA PHE A 131 0.51 14.65 3.66
C PHE A 131 0.35 15.99 4.39
N LYS A 132 1.26 16.29 5.34
CA LYS A 132 1.25 17.57 6.08
C LYS A 132 1.53 18.76 5.16
N LEU A 133 0.82 19.86 5.37
CA LEU A 133 1.15 21.16 4.81
C LEU A 133 2.41 21.69 5.50
N ARG A 134 3.53 21.73 4.76
CA ARG A 134 4.69 22.55 5.13
C ARG A 134 4.63 23.83 4.30
N ILE A 135 4.36 24.96 4.95
CA ILE A 135 4.65 26.29 4.39
C ILE A 135 5.83 26.84 5.17
N LEU A 136 6.96 27.12 4.50
CA LEU A 136 8.17 27.69 5.14
C LEU A 136 8.63 26.94 6.41
N GLY A 137 8.45 25.61 6.47
CA GLY A 137 8.87 24.79 7.61
C GLY A 137 7.89 24.71 8.78
N PHE A 138 6.75 25.41 8.73
CA PHE A 138 5.70 25.34 9.75
C PHE A 138 4.55 24.43 9.31
N GLU A 139 4.03 23.64 10.25
CA GLU A 139 2.81 22.86 10.05
C GLU A 139 1.61 23.82 9.99
N VAL A 140 0.93 23.88 8.84
CA VAL A 140 -0.31 24.65 8.71
C VAL A 140 -1.45 23.76 9.22
N PRO A 141 -2.20 24.18 10.26
CA PRO A 141 -3.34 23.42 10.74
C PRO A 141 -4.39 23.29 9.62
N GLU A 142 -4.93 22.08 9.43
CA GLU A 142 -6.09 21.88 8.57
C GLU A 142 -7.24 22.76 9.06
N LYS A 143 -7.79 23.60 8.19
CA LYS A 143 -9.00 24.38 8.50
C LYS A 143 -10.10 23.38 8.87
N LYS A 144 -10.46 23.32 10.16
CA LYS A 144 -11.73 22.73 10.59
C LYS A 144 -12.82 23.47 9.83
N LYS A 145 -13.70 22.74 9.14
CA LYS A 145 -14.95 23.30 8.64
C LYS A 145 -15.67 23.89 9.85
N GLU A 146 -15.87 25.21 9.84
CA GLU A 146 -16.69 25.90 10.83
C GLU A 146 -18.08 25.25 10.80
N ALA A 147 -18.59 24.90 11.98
CA ALA A 147 -19.96 24.48 12.14
C ALA A 147 -20.88 25.63 11.68
N PRO A 148 -22.07 25.35 11.12
CA PRO A 148 -23.01 26.39 10.79
C PRO A 148 -23.32 27.18 12.06
N LEU A 149 -23.23 28.51 11.97
CA LEU A 149 -23.78 29.38 13.00
C LEU A 149 -25.28 29.09 13.07
N ASP A 150 -25.72 28.61 14.23
CA ASP A 150 -27.14 28.55 14.56
C ASP A 150 -27.68 29.98 14.52
N ASP A 151 -28.43 30.30 13.46
CA ASP A 151 -29.38 31.40 13.45
C ASP A 151 -30.53 31.02 14.41
N GLU A 152 -30.47 31.48 15.65
CA GLU A 152 -31.64 31.57 16.53
C GLU A 152 -31.88 33.02 16.98
N ILE A 153 -32.86 33.62 16.30
CA ILE A 153 -33.97 34.50 16.75
C ILE A 153 -33.63 35.73 17.60
#